data_AF-M5U318-F1
#
_entry.id   AF-M5U318-F1
#
_cell.length_a   1.000
_cell.length_b   1.000
_cell.length_c   1.000
_cell.angle_alpha   90.00
_cell.angle_beta   90.00
_cell.angle_gamma   90.00
#
_symmetry.space_group_name_H-M   'P 1'
#
loop_
_entity.id
_entity.type
_entity.pdbx_description
1 polymer ?
#
loop_
_entity_poly.entity_id
_entity_poly.type
_entity_poly.pdbx_seq_one_letter_code
_entity_poly.pdbx_strand_id
1 'polypeptide(L)'
;MSDPNYAKSSTTSDPDADCFAEVTNGIYRNVVPESVWRAIRFAVRHELPAKNPTIMMMFVRIAEVYDNVHAFLSSKLPEATGPERSAMALILDPPTGIRNAEYLPDEIESPGEMDLCWSEFLVTGELSPIEKVVAVLDREDRSRHTIDTLLSKETDSPVTVDDNAIGELGKIGIVLGQTNGQWKIVSPGDIDVLLWFGIKDQIPTCVQFFELMNEEQRVHIANKGAAMWSLRANASQHGKIRMFCEEQSQLEGGRARLLISPAS
;
A
#
# COMPACT_ATOMS: atom_id res chain seq x y z
N MET A 1 40.70 13.69 -22.33
CA MET A 1 39.30 13.66 -21.85
C MET A 1 39.38 13.36 -20.38
N SER A 2 39.11 14.36 -19.56
CA SER A 2 39.30 14.35 -18.11
C SER A 2 38.09 13.73 -17.43
N ASP A 3 38.32 12.81 -16.50
CA ASP A 3 37.29 12.25 -15.61
C ASP A 3 36.59 13.37 -14.84
N PRO A 4 35.24 13.41 -14.81
CA PRO A 4 34.54 14.26 -13.88
C PRO A 4 34.62 13.63 -12.48
N ASN A 5 35.36 14.33 -11.60
CA ASN A 5 35.27 14.22 -10.15
C ASN A 5 33.80 14.17 -9.71
N TYR A 6 33.29 12.96 -9.42
CA TYR A 6 32.11 12.81 -8.57
C TYR A 6 32.53 13.19 -7.16
N ALA A 7 32.25 14.44 -6.79
CA ALA A 7 32.29 14.87 -5.41
C ALA A 7 31.43 13.88 -4.59
N LYS A 8 32.05 13.14 -3.69
CA LYS A 8 31.33 12.43 -2.63
C LYS A 8 30.53 13.48 -1.86
N SER A 9 29.24 13.56 -2.16
CA SER A 9 28.26 14.22 -1.31
C SER A 9 28.42 13.61 0.08
N SER A 10 29.00 14.37 1.00
CA SER A 10 29.02 14.02 2.41
C SER A 10 27.61 14.20 2.94
N THR A 11 26.74 13.21 2.69
CA THR A 11 25.44 13.14 3.35
C THR A 11 25.71 12.92 4.83
N THR A 12 25.75 14.01 5.60
CA THR A 12 25.54 13.95 7.04
C THR A 12 24.19 13.28 7.23
N SER A 13 24.19 12.00 7.60
CA SER A 13 22.98 11.26 7.92
C SER A 13 22.31 11.98 9.08
N ASP A 14 21.09 12.45 8.86
CA ASP A 14 20.30 13.07 9.92
C ASP A 14 20.24 12.10 11.11
N PRO A 15 20.66 12.51 12.31
CA PRO A 15 20.78 11.59 13.44
C PRO A 15 19.44 10.97 13.82
N ASP A 16 18.31 11.62 13.47
CA ASP A 16 16.97 11.19 13.83
C ASP A 16 16.32 10.28 12.77
N ALA A 17 16.99 10.04 11.63
CA ALA A 17 16.45 9.22 10.54
C ALA A 17 16.19 7.76 10.95
N ASP A 18 17.09 7.16 11.72
CA ASP A 18 16.95 5.78 12.19
C ASP A 18 15.75 5.64 13.14
N CYS A 19 15.54 6.62 14.02
CA CYS A 19 14.36 6.66 14.90
C CYS A 19 13.07 6.83 14.12
N PHE A 20 13.08 7.63 13.04
CA PHE A 20 11.92 7.74 12.16
C PHE A 20 11.60 6.40 11.48
N ALA A 21 12.60 5.74 10.90
CA ALA A 21 12.42 4.44 10.27
C ALA A 21 11.95 3.37 11.26
N GLU A 22 12.50 3.35 12.48
CA GLU A 22 12.07 2.48 13.57
C GLU A 22 10.58 2.68 13.89
N VAL A 23 10.15 3.94 14.05
CA VAL A 23 8.77 4.29 14.42
C VAL A 23 7.78 4.02 13.29
N THR A 24 8.15 4.24 12.02
CA THR A 24 7.23 4.02 10.90
C THR A 24 7.15 2.57 10.42
N ASN A 25 8.08 1.69 10.82
CA ASN A 25 8.10 0.28 10.40
C ASN A 25 7.34 -0.68 11.34
N GLY A 26 6.76 -0.19 12.44
CA GLY A 26 5.87 -0.98 13.31
C GLY A 26 6.23 -0.94 14.78
N ILE A 27 5.54 -0.07 15.50
CA ILE A 27 5.79 0.23 16.92
C ILE A 27 4.99 -0.64 17.89
N TYR A 28 3.93 -1.32 17.43
CA TYR A 28 3.06 -2.12 18.31
C TYR A 28 3.78 -3.24 19.09
N ARG A 29 5.04 -3.51 18.78
CA ARG A 29 5.88 -4.49 19.48
C ARG A 29 6.70 -3.89 20.62
N ASN A 30 7.18 -2.65 20.48
CA ASN A 30 8.00 -1.97 21.48
C ASN A 30 8.08 -0.47 21.14
N VAL A 31 7.48 0.38 21.98
CA VAL A 31 7.51 1.84 21.78
C VAL A 31 8.48 2.48 22.74
N VAL A 32 9.51 3.13 22.19
CA VAL A 32 10.46 3.93 22.96
C VAL A 32 10.09 5.41 22.83
N PRO A 33 9.62 6.07 23.91
CA PRO A 33 9.16 7.46 23.83
C PRO A 33 10.19 8.45 23.25
N GLU A 34 11.48 8.22 23.53
CA GLU A 34 12.55 9.04 22.98
C GLU A 34 12.70 8.86 21.45
N SER A 35 12.61 7.63 20.93
CA SER A 35 12.59 7.39 19.48
C SER A 35 11.41 8.09 18.82
N VAL A 36 10.22 8.11 19.45
CA VAL A 36 9.04 8.82 18.91
C VAL A 36 9.27 10.32 18.83
N TRP A 37 9.80 10.94 19.90
CA TRP A 37 10.12 12.37 19.86
C TRP A 37 11.15 12.71 18.78
N ARG A 38 12.21 11.91 18.63
CA ARG A 38 13.22 12.10 17.58
C ARG A 38 12.62 11.91 16.18
N ALA A 39 11.74 10.93 16.00
CA ALA A 39 11.01 10.71 14.75
C ALA A 39 10.12 11.92 14.38
N ILE A 40 9.43 12.53 15.36
CA ILE A 40 8.66 13.77 15.14
C ILE A 40 9.57 14.90 14.65
N ARG A 41 10.73 15.08 15.30
CA ARG A 41 11.71 16.11 14.92
C ARG A 41 12.20 15.93 13.49
N PHE A 42 12.54 14.69 13.12
CA PHE A 42 12.90 14.35 11.74
C PHE A 42 11.76 14.69 10.78
N ALA A 43 10.54 14.20 11.04
CA ALA A 43 9.40 14.38 10.15
C ALA A 43 9.07 15.86 9.92
N VAL A 44 9.08 16.67 10.97
CA VAL A 44 8.83 18.11 10.88
C VAL A 44 9.94 18.83 10.11
N ARG A 45 11.21 18.52 10.40
CA ARG A 45 12.37 19.13 9.73
C ARG A 45 12.38 18.89 8.22
N HIS A 46 11.91 17.73 7.78
CA HIS A 46 11.84 17.33 6.37
C HIS A 46 10.46 17.59 5.73
N GLU A 47 9.58 18.27 6.46
CA GLU A 47 8.22 18.64 6.04
C GLU A 47 7.39 17.42 5.58
N LEU A 48 7.63 16.25 6.18
CA LEU A 48 6.98 15.02 5.78
C LEU A 48 5.45 15.04 6.01
N PRO A 49 4.93 15.59 7.13
CA PRO A 49 3.47 15.73 7.30
C PRO A 49 2.78 16.56 6.23
N ALA A 50 3.46 17.52 5.61
CA ALA A 50 2.90 18.32 4.52
C ALA A 50 2.81 17.52 3.21
N LYS A 51 3.70 16.53 3.03
CA LYS A 51 3.74 15.64 1.86
C LYS A 51 2.85 14.42 2.01
N ASN A 52 2.74 13.90 3.24
CA ASN A 52 1.92 12.75 3.59
C ASN A 52 1.29 12.96 4.97
N PRO A 53 0.02 13.41 5.04
CA PRO A 53 -0.70 13.64 6.30
C PRO A 53 -0.77 12.41 7.21
N THR A 54 -0.73 11.19 6.66
CA THR A 54 -0.74 9.94 7.41
C THR A 54 0.39 9.84 8.43
N ILE A 55 1.52 10.51 8.17
CA ILE A 55 2.65 10.56 9.13
C ILE A 55 2.26 11.28 10.41
N MET A 56 1.52 12.40 10.31
CA MET A 56 1.04 13.11 11.50
C MET A 56 0.00 12.25 12.25
N MET A 57 -0.91 11.64 11.50
CA MET A 57 -1.95 10.77 12.05
C MET A 57 -1.35 9.60 12.83
N MET A 58 -0.27 9.01 12.32
CA MET A 58 0.49 7.98 13.01
C MET A 58 0.95 8.50 14.37
N PHE A 59 1.69 9.62 14.44
CA PHE A 59 2.20 10.17 15.71
C PHE A 59 1.11 10.52 16.72
N VAL A 60 0.00 11.12 16.25
CA VAL A 60 -1.18 11.35 17.09
C VAL A 60 -1.66 10.05 17.70
N ARG A 61 -1.80 9.00 16.86
CA ARG A 61 -2.26 7.71 17.33
C ARG A 61 -1.29 7.05 18.31
N ILE A 62 0.03 7.22 18.13
CA ILE A 62 1.02 6.74 19.11
C ILE A 62 0.76 7.39 20.47
N ALA A 63 0.62 8.71 20.51
CA ALA A 63 0.41 9.41 21.78
C ALA A 63 -0.92 9.03 22.44
N GLU A 64 -1.98 8.77 21.67
CA GLU A 64 -3.29 8.34 22.22
C GLU A 64 -3.28 6.88 22.72
N VAL A 65 -2.47 5.99 22.11
CA VAL A 65 -2.43 4.56 22.48
C VAL A 65 -1.42 4.26 23.59
N TYR A 66 -0.33 5.05 23.66
CA TYR A 66 0.79 4.79 24.56
C TYR A 66 0.97 5.93 25.58
N ASP A 67 0.38 5.77 26.77
CA ASP A 67 0.43 6.75 27.87
C ASP A 67 1.85 7.22 28.21
N ASN A 68 2.83 6.32 28.15
CA ASN A 68 4.24 6.65 28.41
C ASN A 68 4.83 7.59 27.34
N VAL A 69 4.39 7.46 26.08
CA VAL A 69 4.75 8.38 25.00
C VAL A 69 4.08 9.73 25.21
N HIS A 70 2.77 9.74 25.51
CA HIS A 70 2.04 10.99 25.80
C HIS A 70 2.69 11.78 26.94
N ALA A 71 2.94 11.11 28.07
CA ALA A 71 3.58 11.72 29.23
C ALA A 71 4.98 12.26 28.91
N PHE A 72 5.77 11.50 28.15
CA PHE A 72 7.12 11.91 27.73
C PHE A 72 7.07 13.13 26.80
N LEU A 73 6.24 13.09 25.76
CA LEU A 73 6.07 14.21 24.83
C LEU A 73 5.55 15.46 25.55
N SER A 74 4.61 15.30 26.48
CA SER A 74 4.13 16.39 27.34
C SER A 74 5.25 17.03 28.15
N SER A 75 6.17 16.22 28.70
CA SER A 75 7.35 16.72 29.42
C SER A 75 8.34 17.47 28.52
N LYS A 76 8.37 17.14 27.21
CA LYS A 76 9.25 17.74 26.21
C LYS A 76 8.66 18.97 25.52
N LEU A 77 7.35 19.14 25.54
CA LEU A 77 6.66 20.28 24.90
C LEU A 77 7.21 21.67 25.32
N PRO A 78 7.59 21.93 26.58
CA PRO A 78 8.19 23.21 26.96
C PRO A 78 9.55 23.49 26.32
N GLU A 79 10.31 22.45 25.97
CA GLU A 79 11.62 22.53 25.30
C GLU A 79 11.48 22.75 23.77
N ALA A 80 10.33 22.38 23.20
CA ALA A 80 10.07 22.47 21.77
C ALA A 80 9.83 23.92 21.30
N THR A 81 10.27 24.23 20.08
CA THR A 81 10.12 25.55 19.46
C THR A 81 9.62 25.46 18.01
N GLY A 82 9.06 26.55 17.50
CA GLY A 82 8.68 26.66 16.09
C GLY A 82 7.72 25.55 15.60
N PRO A 83 7.94 25.01 14.39
CA PRO A 83 7.11 23.94 13.83
C PRO A 83 7.05 22.66 14.68
N GLU A 84 8.13 22.32 15.40
CA GLU A 84 8.17 21.14 16.28
C GLU A 84 7.14 21.29 17.42
N ARG A 85 7.09 22.47 18.05
CA ARG A 85 6.12 22.75 19.12
C ARG A 85 4.68 22.67 18.62
N SER A 86 4.40 23.21 17.43
CA SER A 86 3.06 23.14 16.83
C SER A 86 2.64 21.69 16.54
N ALA A 87 3.55 20.87 16.00
CA ALA A 87 3.30 19.46 15.76
C ALA A 87 3.04 18.70 17.07
N MET A 88 3.89 18.89 18.09
CA MET A 88 3.72 18.24 19.39
C MET A 88 2.42 18.66 20.08
N ALA A 89 2.02 19.93 19.99
CA ALA A 89 0.75 20.39 20.54
C ALA A 89 -0.44 19.68 19.89
N LEU A 90 -0.43 19.53 18.55
CA LEU A 90 -1.46 18.78 17.83
C LEU A 90 -1.47 17.29 18.19
N ILE A 91 -0.30 16.68 18.38
CA ILE A 91 -0.16 15.27 18.76
C ILE A 91 -0.71 15.01 20.16
N LEU A 92 -0.46 15.92 21.11
CA LEU A 92 -0.86 15.78 22.51
C LEU A 92 -2.32 16.13 22.77
N ASP A 93 -2.90 17.01 21.97
CA ASP A 93 -4.31 17.40 22.04
C ASP A 93 -4.95 17.49 20.65
N PRO A 94 -5.18 16.33 19.99
CA PRO A 94 -5.77 16.31 18.66
C PRO A 94 -7.28 16.65 18.71
N PRO A 95 -7.84 17.17 17.61
CA PRO A 95 -9.29 17.28 17.43
C PRO A 95 -10.01 15.95 17.68
N THR A 96 -11.23 16.00 18.25
CA THR A 96 -12.01 14.82 18.62
C THR A 96 -12.16 13.79 17.49
N GLY A 97 -12.40 14.24 16.25
CA GLY A 97 -12.55 13.31 15.13
C GLY A 97 -11.27 12.51 14.83
N ILE A 98 -10.10 13.11 15.02
CA ILE A 98 -8.82 12.40 14.91
C ILE A 98 -8.67 11.43 16.07
N ARG A 99 -8.96 11.85 17.30
CA ARG A 99 -8.90 11.01 18.51
C ARG A 99 -9.76 9.75 18.39
N ASN A 100 -10.96 9.89 17.81
CA ASN A 100 -11.91 8.81 17.60
C ASN A 100 -11.63 7.95 16.35
N ALA A 101 -10.54 8.22 15.64
CA ALA A 101 -10.19 7.57 14.38
C ALA A 101 -11.24 7.71 13.25
N GLU A 102 -11.99 8.82 13.23
CA GLU A 102 -12.99 9.13 12.17
C GLU A 102 -12.34 9.38 10.79
N TYR A 103 -11.01 9.45 10.72
CA TYR A 103 -10.26 9.51 9.46
C TYR A 103 -10.15 8.15 8.76
N LEU A 104 -10.40 7.04 9.48
CA LEU A 104 -10.36 5.73 8.87
C LEU A 104 -11.58 5.57 7.96
N PRO A 105 -11.37 5.24 6.68
CA PRO A 105 -12.48 5.12 5.74
C PRO A 105 -13.34 3.90 6.08
N ASP A 106 -14.64 3.95 5.81
CA ASP A 106 -15.47 2.75 5.88
C ASP A 106 -15.08 1.74 4.77
N GLU A 107 -14.75 2.25 3.58
CA GLU A 107 -14.26 1.49 2.43
C GLU A 107 -13.06 2.19 1.77
N ILE A 108 -12.04 1.45 1.32
CA ILE A 108 -10.81 2.02 0.76
C ILE A 108 -10.96 2.34 -0.74
N GLU A 109 -11.16 3.59 -1.13
CA GLU A 109 -11.28 4.01 -2.53
C GLU A 109 -9.94 4.43 -3.15
N SER A 110 -8.91 4.66 -2.34
CA SER A 110 -7.61 5.15 -2.79
C SER A 110 -6.41 4.49 -2.08
N PRO A 111 -5.19 4.56 -2.65
CA PRO A 111 -4.00 4.06 -1.98
C PRO A 111 -3.69 4.82 -0.67
N GLY A 112 -3.98 6.12 -0.60
CA GLY A 112 -3.73 6.92 0.62
C GLY A 112 -4.60 6.49 1.81
N GLU A 113 -5.84 6.08 1.53
CA GLU A 113 -6.74 5.47 2.53
C GLU A 113 -6.24 4.11 3.04
N MET A 114 -5.56 3.35 2.18
CA MET A 114 -4.89 2.12 2.57
C MET A 114 -3.71 2.40 3.51
N ASP A 115 -2.93 3.46 3.26
CA ASP A 115 -1.83 3.88 4.14
C ASP A 115 -2.35 4.30 5.53
N LEU A 116 -3.53 4.93 5.61
CA LEU A 116 -4.19 5.22 6.89
C LEU A 116 -4.53 3.94 7.67
N CYS A 117 -5.08 2.93 6.98
CA CYS A 117 -5.39 1.64 7.59
C CYS A 117 -4.13 0.91 8.08
N TRP A 118 -3.06 0.89 7.27
CA TRP A 118 -1.79 0.31 7.68
C TRP A 118 -1.18 1.04 8.87
N SER A 119 -1.24 2.37 8.89
CA SER A 119 -0.71 3.16 10.01
C SER A 119 -1.46 2.87 11.30
N GLU A 120 -2.79 2.74 11.26
CA GLU A 120 -3.58 2.34 12.42
C GLU A 120 -3.15 0.97 12.95
N PHE A 121 -2.98 -0.03 12.07
CA PHE A 121 -2.50 -1.35 12.46
C PHE A 121 -1.08 -1.31 13.03
N LEU A 122 -0.16 -0.56 12.43
CA LEU A 122 1.23 -0.47 12.87
C LEU A 122 1.37 0.16 14.27
N VAL A 123 0.39 1.00 14.65
CA VAL A 123 0.32 1.62 15.97
C VAL A 123 -0.41 0.75 16.98
N THR A 124 -1.60 0.25 16.66
CA THR A 124 -2.50 -0.44 17.61
C THR A 124 -2.32 -1.96 17.62
N GLY A 125 -1.86 -2.53 16.51
CA GLY A 125 -1.89 -3.97 16.24
C GLY A 125 -3.29 -4.52 15.93
N GLU A 126 -4.35 -3.71 15.90
CA GLU A 126 -5.73 -4.16 15.66
C GLU A 126 -5.96 -4.56 14.20
N LEU A 127 -6.66 -5.67 13.96
CA LEU A 127 -6.85 -6.21 12.60
C LEU A 127 -8.00 -5.57 11.83
N SER A 128 -8.90 -4.83 12.48
CA SER A 128 -10.05 -4.22 11.81
C SER A 128 -9.69 -3.27 10.66
N PRO A 129 -8.59 -2.49 10.67
CA PRO A 129 -8.16 -1.73 9.49
C PRO A 129 -7.63 -2.64 8.36
N ILE A 130 -7.03 -3.78 8.71
CA ILE A 130 -6.48 -4.74 7.73
C ILE A 130 -7.60 -5.53 7.05
N GLU A 131 -8.70 -5.81 7.76
CA GLU A 131 -9.92 -6.36 7.17
C GLU A 131 -10.43 -5.47 6.02
N LYS A 132 -10.34 -4.14 6.16
CA LYS A 132 -10.68 -3.20 5.08
C LYS A 132 -9.75 -3.32 3.87
N VAL A 133 -8.45 -3.54 4.10
CA VAL A 133 -7.46 -3.80 3.02
C VAL A 133 -7.77 -5.11 2.30
N VAL A 134 -8.14 -6.17 3.04
CA VAL A 134 -8.55 -7.45 2.44
C VAL A 134 -9.85 -7.30 1.65
N ALA A 135 -10.81 -6.50 2.11
CA ALA A 135 -12.07 -6.24 1.41
C ALA A 135 -11.85 -5.62 0.01
N VAL A 136 -10.73 -4.93 -0.23
CA VAL A 136 -10.36 -4.46 -1.59
C VAL A 136 -10.19 -5.64 -2.55
N LEU A 137 -9.70 -6.78 -2.06
CA LEU A 137 -9.50 -8.00 -2.85
C LEU A 137 -10.80 -8.76 -3.12
N ASP A 138 -11.91 -8.40 -2.46
CA ASP A 138 -13.24 -8.95 -2.74
C ASP A 138 -13.96 -8.27 -3.89
N ARG A 139 -13.44 -7.14 -4.34
CA ARG A 139 -14.04 -6.39 -5.44
C ARG A 139 -14.06 -7.22 -6.72
N GLU A 140 -15.10 -7.00 -7.51
CA GLU A 140 -15.31 -7.66 -8.79
C GLU A 140 -14.08 -7.59 -9.71
N ASP A 141 -13.85 -8.66 -10.46
CA ASP A 141 -12.84 -8.76 -11.53
C ASP A 141 -13.31 -7.97 -12.77
N ARG A 142 -12.95 -6.68 -12.83
CA ARG A 142 -13.42 -5.75 -13.88
C ARG A 142 -12.58 -5.85 -15.16
N SER A 143 -11.31 -6.21 -15.03
CA SER A 143 -10.37 -6.29 -16.16
C SER A 143 -10.72 -7.40 -17.12
N ARG A 144 -11.25 -8.53 -16.63
CA ARG A 144 -11.61 -9.67 -17.47
C ARG A 144 -12.55 -9.29 -18.62
N HIS A 145 -13.68 -8.67 -18.30
CA HIS A 145 -14.66 -8.27 -19.30
C HIS A 145 -14.08 -7.26 -20.31
N THR A 146 -13.26 -6.33 -19.81
CA THR A 146 -12.61 -5.31 -20.63
C THR A 146 -11.65 -5.94 -21.63
N ILE A 147 -10.78 -6.85 -21.17
CA ILE A 147 -9.82 -7.55 -22.02
C ILE A 147 -10.55 -8.46 -23.01
N ASP A 148 -11.54 -9.24 -22.59
CA ASP A 148 -12.34 -10.07 -23.50
C ASP A 148 -12.99 -9.23 -24.61
N THR A 149 -13.48 -8.04 -24.27
CA THR A 149 -14.06 -7.11 -25.26
C THR A 149 -12.99 -6.63 -26.25
N LEU A 150 -11.79 -6.27 -25.78
CA LEU A 150 -10.67 -5.86 -26.64
C LEU A 150 -10.21 -6.99 -27.57
N LEU A 151 -10.13 -8.21 -27.05
CA LEU A 151 -9.73 -9.42 -27.79
C LEU A 151 -10.76 -9.84 -28.84
N SER A 152 -12.05 -9.52 -28.65
CA SER A 152 -13.12 -9.93 -29.57
C SER A 152 -13.23 -9.09 -30.86
N LYS A 153 -12.49 -7.98 -30.99
CA LYS A 153 -12.55 -7.09 -32.16
C LYS A 153 -11.75 -7.67 -33.34
N GLU A 154 -12.45 -8.18 -34.37
CA GLU A 154 -11.80 -8.90 -35.49
C GLU A 154 -10.96 -8.03 -36.44
N THR A 155 -11.38 -6.78 -36.71
CA THR A 155 -10.79 -5.96 -37.78
C THR A 155 -10.03 -4.72 -37.31
N ASP A 156 -10.05 -4.42 -36.00
CA ASP A 156 -9.43 -3.24 -35.40
C ASP A 156 -9.10 -3.51 -33.91
N SER A 157 -8.66 -4.73 -33.57
CA SER A 157 -8.19 -4.96 -32.21
C SER A 157 -6.94 -4.10 -31.98
N PRO A 158 -6.93 -3.25 -30.95
CA PRO A 158 -5.73 -2.49 -30.59
C PRO A 158 -4.61 -3.38 -30.05
N VAL A 159 -4.88 -4.69 -29.82
CA VAL A 159 -3.92 -5.67 -29.31
C VAL A 159 -3.84 -6.84 -30.27
N THR A 160 -2.62 -7.12 -30.76
CA THR A 160 -2.37 -8.30 -31.58
C THR A 160 -2.10 -9.50 -30.68
N VAL A 161 -2.87 -10.57 -30.84
CA VAL A 161 -2.67 -11.83 -30.10
C VAL A 161 -1.80 -12.76 -30.93
N ASP A 162 -0.49 -12.68 -30.70
CA ASP A 162 0.49 -13.61 -31.26
C ASP A 162 1.06 -14.54 -30.17
N ASP A 163 1.93 -15.47 -30.57
CA ASP A 163 2.55 -16.43 -29.65
C ASP A 163 3.34 -15.74 -28.52
N ASN A 164 3.89 -14.54 -28.78
CA ASN A 164 4.61 -13.77 -27.77
C ASN A 164 3.64 -13.21 -26.73
N ALA A 165 2.53 -12.58 -27.16
CA ALA A 165 1.50 -12.07 -26.27
C ALA A 165 0.88 -13.18 -25.41
N ILE A 166 0.59 -14.34 -26.02
CA ILE A 166 0.09 -15.52 -25.30
C ILE A 166 1.12 -15.98 -24.26
N GLY A 167 2.41 -16.05 -24.63
CA GLY A 167 3.48 -16.44 -23.72
C GLY A 167 3.68 -15.44 -22.57
N GLU A 168 3.60 -14.14 -22.84
CA GLU A 168 3.68 -13.06 -21.86
C GLU A 168 2.56 -13.12 -20.82
N LEU A 169 1.31 -13.24 -21.28
CA LEU A 169 0.15 -13.39 -20.40
C LEU A 169 0.21 -14.72 -19.61
N GLY A 170 0.67 -15.80 -20.26
CA GLY A 170 0.82 -17.09 -19.60
C GLY A 170 1.78 -17.07 -18.42
N LYS A 171 2.87 -16.26 -18.47
CA LYS A 171 3.84 -16.12 -17.37
C LYS A 171 3.22 -15.62 -16.06
N ILE A 172 2.16 -14.81 -16.17
CA ILE A 172 1.41 -14.27 -15.01
C ILE A 172 0.12 -15.04 -14.74
N GLY A 173 -0.09 -16.19 -15.39
CA GLY A 173 -1.28 -17.03 -15.18
C GLY A 173 -2.54 -16.56 -15.93
N ILE A 174 -2.44 -15.61 -16.86
CA ILE A 174 -3.54 -15.25 -17.76
C ILE A 174 -3.48 -16.17 -18.97
N VAL A 175 -4.43 -17.10 -19.07
CA VAL A 175 -4.51 -18.06 -20.18
C VAL A 175 -5.57 -17.61 -21.16
N LEU A 176 -5.20 -17.48 -22.43
CA LEU A 176 -6.13 -17.20 -23.52
C LEU A 176 -6.59 -18.51 -24.19
N GLY A 177 -7.86 -18.56 -24.56
CA GLY A 177 -8.45 -19.62 -25.36
C GLY A 177 -9.31 -19.06 -26.47
N GLN A 178 -9.46 -19.81 -27.57
CA GLN A 178 -10.36 -19.43 -28.66
C GLN A 178 -11.75 -20.03 -28.45
N THR A 179 -12.77 -19.19 -28.55
CA THR A 179 -14.19 -19.59 -28.57
C THR A 179 -14.85 -18.94 -29.78
N ASN A 180 -15.37 -19.75 -30.71
CA ASN A 180 -15.98 -19.28 -31.97
C ASN A 180 -15.05 -18.35 -32.78
N GLY A 181 -13.75 -18.66 -32.82
CA GLY A 181 -12.75 -17.84 -33.52
C GLY A 181 -12.28 -16.58 -32.78
N GLN A 182 -12.84 -16.28 -31.61
CA GLN A 182 -12.46 -15.11 -30.80
C GLN A 182 -11.61 -15.53 -29.60
N TRP A 183 -10.53 -14.80 -29.35
CA TRP A 183 -9.71 -14.97 -28.15
C TRP A 183 -10.46 -14.44 -26.91
N LYS A 184 -10.37 -15.20 -25.82
CA LYS A 184 -10.94 -14.85 -24.51
C LYS A 184 -10.05 -15.36 -23.39
N ILE A 185 -10.13 -14.75 -22.22
CA ILE A 185 -9.47 -15.24 -21.02
C ILE A 185 -10.23 -16.46 -20.48
N VAL A 186 -9.53 -17.59 -20.42
CA VAL A 186 -10.08 -18.85 -19.89
C VAL A 186 -9.47 -19.25 -18.55
N SER A 187 -8.41 -18.58 -18.09
CA SER A 187 -7.82 -18.89 -16.79
C SER A 187 -8.78 -18.56 -15.64
N PRO A 188 -8.84 -19.43 -14.61
CA PRO A 188 -9.46 -19.09 -13.35
C PRO A 188 -8.61 -18.04 -12.62
N GLY A 189 -9.23 -17.28 -11.72
CA GLY A 189 -8.55 -16.26 -10.92
C GLY A 189 -9.08 -14.85 -11.16
N ASP A 190 -8.37 -13.89 -10.57
CA ASP A 190 -8.70 -12.47 -10.57
C ASP A 190 -7.79 -11.72 -11.54
N ILE A 191 -8.33 -11.30 -12.68
CA ILE A 191 -7.51 -10.71 -13.75
C ILE A 191 -6.97 -9.34 -13.36
N ASP A 192 -7.66 -8.57 -12.50
CA ASP A 192 -7.13 -7.29 -12.03
C ASP A 192 -5.77 -7.47 -11.34
N VAL A 193 -5.66 -8.45 -10.44
CA VAL A 193 -4.41 -8.71 -9.70
C VAL A 193 -3.33 -9.32 -10.59
N LEU A 194 -3.69 -10.26 -11.46
CA LEU A 194 -2.71 -10.87 -12.38
C LEU A 194 -2.14 -9.82 -13.35
N LEU A 195 -3.01 -8.98 -13.91
CA LEU A 195 -2.62 -7.88 -14.78
C LEU A 195 -1.72 -6.89 -14.05
N TRP A 196 -2.01 -6.57 -12.79
CA TRP A 196 -1.12 -5.73 -11.98
C TRP A 196 0.29 -6.30 -11.84
N PHE A 197 0.46 -7.61 -11.61
CA PHE A 197 1.78 -8.24 -11.58
C PHE A 197 2.52 -8.06 -12.91
N GLY A 198 1.81 -8.26 -14.04
CA GLY A 198 2.39 -8.06 -15.36
C GLY A 198 2.80 -6.61 -15.63
N ILE A 199 1.99 -5.62 -15.21
CA ILE A 199 2.32 -4.20 -15.33
C ILE A 199 3.55 -3.87 -14.48
N LYS A 200 3.60 -4.34 -13.23
CA LYS A 200 4.74 -4.13 -12.33
C LYS A 200 6.03 -4.69 -12.94
N ASP A 201 5.97 -5.87 -13.54
CA ASP A 201 7.10 -6.52 -14.19
C ASP A 201 7.37 -5.99 -15.61
N GLN A 202 6.67 -4.94 -16.04
CA GLN A 202 6.80 -4.28 -17.35
C GLN A 202 6.60 -5.24 -18.52
N ILE A 203 5.70 -6.22 -18.37
CA ILE A 203 5.32 -7.14 -19.45
C ILE A 203 4.59 -6.33 -20.54
N PRO A 204 5.11 -6.24 -21.78
CA PRO A 204 4.59 -5.36 -22.82
C PRO A 204 3.08 -5.51 -23.07
N THR A 205 2.59 -6.74 -23.21
CA THR A 205 1.16 -7.01 -23.46
C THR A 205 0.27 -6.52 -22.31
N CYS A 206 0.74 -6.63 -21.05
CA CYS A 206 -0.01 -6.16 -19.89
C CYS A 206 -0.07 -4.63 -19.82
N VAL A 207 1.06 -3.97 -20.12
CA VAL A 207 1.14 -2.50 -20.21
C VAL A 207 0.22 -2.00 -21.32
N GLN A 208 0.22 -2.65 -22.48
CA GLN A 208 -0.66 -2.30 -23.60
C GLN A 208 -2.15 -2.39 -23.21
N PHE A 209 -2.59 -3.48 -22.55
CA PHE A 209 -3.96 -3.57 -22.06
C PHE A 209 -4.30 -2.46 -21.07
N PHE A 210 -3.39 -2.15 -20.15
CA PHE A 210 -3.57 -1.09 -19.16
C PHE A 210 -3.69 0.30 -19.81
N GLU A 211 -2.91 0.59 -20.84
CA GLU A 211 -2.97 1.85 -21.61
C GLU A 211 -4.28 2.01 -22.39
N LEU A 212 -4.98 0.91 -22.69
CA LEU A 212 -6.29 0.96 -23.35
C LEU A 212 -7.46 1.11 -22.37
N MET A 213 -7.21 0.95 -21.08
CA MET A 213 -8.21 1.15 -20.03
C MET A 213 -8.41 2.63 -19.70
N ASN A 214 -9.61 2.97 -19.24
CA ASN A 214 -9.91 4.31 -18.74
C ASN A 214 -9.32 4.52 -17.33
N GLU A 215 -9.37 5.76 -16.84
CA GLU A 215 -8.80 6.14 -15.54
C GLU A 215 -9.39 5.33 -14.38
N GLU A 216 -10.72 5.15 -14.33
CA GLU A 216 -11.41 4.40 -13.28
C GLU A 216 -10.92 2.94 -13.20
N GLN A 217 -10.80 2.28 -14.35
CA GLN A 217 -10.28 0.91 -14.45
C GLN A 217 -8.84 0.81 -13.97
N ARG A 218 -7.99 1.77 -14.36
CA ARG A 218 -6.58 1.83 -13.94
C ARG A 218 -6.45 2.02 -12.43
N VAL A 219 -7.26 2.90 -11.85
CA VAL A 219 -7.30 3.13 -10.38
C VAL A 219 -7.77 1.87 -9.66
N HIS A 220 -8.80 1.18 -10.16
CA HIS A 220 -9.30 -0.08 -9.60
C HIS A 220 -8.20 -1.15 -9.54
N ILE A 221 -7.47 -1.35 -10.65
CA ILE A 221 -6.33 -2.30 -10.71
C ILE A 221 -5.22 -1.88 -9.76
N ALA A 222 -4.87 -0.58 -9.74
CA ALA A 222 -3.84 -0.07 -8.85
C ALA A 222 -4.18 -0.30 -7.37
N ASN A 223 -5.44 -0.10 -6.97
CA ASN A 223 -5.92 -0.35 -5.61
C ASN A 223 -5.86 -1.83 -5.23
N LYS A 224 -6.37 -2.74 -6.08
CA LYS A 224 -6.29 -4.19 -5.83
C LYS A 224 -4.85 -4.69 -5.79
N GLY A 225 -4.02 -4.20 -6.70
CA GLY A 225 -2.59 -4.48 -6.73
C GLY A 225 -1.84 -3.99 -5.49
N ALA A 226 -2.10 -2.76 -5.04
CA ALA A 226 -1.53 -2.20 -3.82
C ALA A 226 -1.96 -2.98 -2.58
N ALA A 227 -3.23 -3.37 -2.48
CA ALA A 227 -3.73 -4.22 -1.39
C ALA A 227 -3.00 -5.57 -1.37
N MET A 228 -2.94 -6.25 -2.51
CA MET A 228 -2.25 -7.53 -2.65
C MET A 228 -0.77 -7.43 -2.27
N TRP A 229 -0.07 -6.44 -2.82
CA TRP A 229 1.34 -6.23 -2.55
C TRP A 229 1.62 -5.91 -1.09
N SER A 230 0.87 -4.96 -0.51
CA SER A 230 1.09 -4.53 0.87
C SER A 230 0.79 -5.66 1.86
N LEU A 231 -0.27 -6.45 1.65
CA LEU A 231 -0.58 -7.62 2.48
C LEU A 231 0.55 -8.65 2.42
N ARG A 232 1.07 -8.98 1.23
CA ARG A 232 2.17 -9.94 1.06
C ARG A 232 3.48 -9.42 1.66
N ALA A 233 3.81 -8.15 1.43
CA ALA A 233 5.01 -7.53 1.98
C ALA A 233 4.98 -7.55 3.52
N ASN A 234 3.85 -7.15 4.12
CA ASN A 234 3.71 -7.14 5.57
C ASN A 234 3.62 -8.55 6.17
N ALA A 235 2.99 -9.52 5.49
CA ALA A 235 2.96 -10.92 5.94
C ALA A 235 4.38 -11.51 6.10
N SER A 236 5.35 -11.09 5.28
CA SER A 236 6.74 -11.56 5.40
C SER A 236 7.46 -11.05 6.67
N GLN A 237 7.00 -9.94 7.25
CA GLN A 237 7.65 -9.26 8.38
C GLN A 237 6.81 -9.33 9.67
N HIS A 238 5.50 -9.57 9.55
CA HIS A 238 4.53 -9.55 10.64
C HIS A 238 3.78 -10.87 10.77
N GLY A 239 4.14 -11.67 11.77
CA GLY A 239 3.48 -12.96 12.03
C GLY A 239 1.96 -12.86 12.23
N LYS A 240 1.47 -11.78 12.84
CA LYS A 240 0.02 -11.52 12.97
C LYS A 240 -0.67 -11.34 11.62
N ILE A 241 -0.07 -10.57 10.72
CA ILE A 241 -0.56 -10.39 9.34
C ILE A 241 -0.44 -11.69 8.56
N ARG A 242 0.65 -12.45 8.71
CA ARG A 242 0.82 -13.74 8.05
C ARG A 242 -0.31 -14.71 8.39
N MET A 243 -0.58 -14.93 9.68
CA MET A 243 -1.67 -15.80 10.13
C MET A 243 -3.02 -15.29 9.64
N PHE A 244 -3.26 -13.99 9.73
CA PHE A 244 -4.49 -13.38 9.23
C PHE A 244 -4.66 -13.60 7.71
N CYS A 245 -3.63 -13.38 6.90
CA CYS A 245 -3.65 -13.63 5.46
C CYS A 245 -3.87 -15.11 5.11
N GLU A 246 -3.25 -16.03 5.87
CA GLU A 246 -3.46 -17.47 5.74
C GLU A 246 -4.93 -17.83 5.99
N GLU A 247 -5.53 -17.33 7.09
CA GLU A 247 -6.94 -17.52 7.41
C GLU A 247 -7.87 -16.93 6.33
N GLN A 248 -7.65 -15.67 5.94
CA GLN A 248 -8.49 -14.99 4.94
C GLN A 248 -8.44 -15.65 3.56
N SER A 249 -7.32 -16.31 3.21
CA SER A 249 -7.19 -17.05 1.95
C SER A 249 -8.05 -18.31 1.87
N GLN A 250 -8.52 -18.84 3.01
CA GLN A 250 -9.36 -20.04 3.10
C GLN A 250 -10.86 -19.73 3.19
N LEU A 251 -11.22 -18.47 3.44
CA LEU A 251 -12.61 -18.02 3.53
C LEU A 251 -13.20 -17.80 2.13
N GLU A 252 -14.51 -17.97 2.01
CA GLU A 252 -15.23 -17.53 0.82
C GLU A 252 -15.08 -16.02 0.63
N GLY A 253 -14.84 -15.58 -0.61
CA GLY A 253 -14.60 -14.19 -0.96
C GLY A 253 -14.16 -14.02 -2.41
N GLY A 254 -13.63 -12.85 -2.74
CA GLY A 254 -13.12 -12.56 -4.07
C GLY A 254 -11.95 -13.47 -4.45
N ARG A 255 -11.83 -13.76 -5.75
CA ARG A 255 -10.81 -14.67 -6.27
C ARG A 255 -9.38 -14.20 -5.97
N ALA A 256 -9.16 -12.90 -5.81
CA ALA A 256 -7.87 -12.36 -5.42
C ALA A 256 -7.43 -12.82 -4.02
N ARG A 257 -8.36 -13.16 -3.10
CA ARG A 257 -7.99 -13.63 -1.76
C ARG A 257 -7.13 -14.90 -1.77
N LEU A 258 -7.35 -15.76 -2.76
CA LEU A 258 -6.59 -16.99 -2.97
C LEU A 258 -5.10 -16.71 -3.24
N LEU A 259 -4.76 -15.49 -3.69
CA LEU A 259 -3.40 -15.07 -4.03
C LEU A 259 -2.67 -14.37 -2.87
N ILE A 260 -3.37 -14.09 -1.75
CA ILE A 260 -2.78 -13.37 -0.61
C ILE A 260 -1.77 -14.25 0.13
N SER A 261 -2.08 -15.53 0.28
CA SER A 261 -1.19 -16.44 1.02
C SER A 261 0.16 -16.49 0.31
N PRO A 262 1.27 -16.09 0.98
CA PRO A 262 2.59 -16.22 0.39
C PRO A 262 2.79 -17.69 0.09
N ALA A 263 3.00 -18.04 -1.18
CA ALA A 263 3.32 -19.39 -1.59
C ALA A 263 4.45 -19.91 -0.67
N SER A 264 4.14 -20.98 0.06
CA SER A 264 5.07 -21.71 0.92
C SER A 264 6.29 -22.19 0.17
#